data_AF-A0A2L1UG36-F1
#
_entry.id   AF-A0A2L1UG36-F1
#
_cell.length_a   1.000
_cell.length_b   1.000
_cell.length_c   1.000
_cell.angle_alpha   90.00
_cell.angle_beta   90.00
_cell.angle_gamma   90.00
#
_symmetry.space_group_name_H-M   'P 1'
#
loop_
_entity.id
_entity.type
_entity.pdbx_description
1 polymer ?
#
loop_
_entity_poly.entity_id
_entity_poly.type
_entity_poly.pdbx_seq_one_letter_code
_entity_poly.pdbx_strand_id
1 'polypeptide(L)'
;MAEEKINILFHEKKVDNKPVLNPAYGDKQRAVDFLGKYYDTALANQIVDHYLTDQKQGEAIVVKTDKFFQPSIIENKKEDIKFDDKSNADEVTFTTKDNLTYVMKKKGDTFIVMNVEKK
;
A
#
# COMPACT_ATOMS: atom_id res chain seq x y z
N MET A 1 8.45 -5.10 -2.68
CA MET A 1 8.23 -3.69 -2.25
C MET A 1 6.95 -3.58 -1.42
N ALA A 2 6.73 -2.47 -0.71
CA ALA A 2 5.52 -2.28 0.11
C ALA A 2 4.24 -2.29 -0.76
N GLU A 3 4.25 -1.61 -1.92
CA GLU A 3 3.08 -1.55 -2.82
C GLU A 3 2.68 -2.92 -3.39
N GLU A 4 3.63 -3.83 -3.62
CA GLU A 4 3.30 -5.21 -4.02
C GLU A 4 2.42 -5.93 -2.99
N LYS A 5 2.51 -5.56 -1.71
CA LYS A 5 1.70 -6.16 -0.64
C LYS A 5 0.23 -5.74 -0.75
N ILE A 6 -0.04 -4.58 -1.32
CA ILE A 6 -1.39 -4.15 -1.69
C ILE A 6 -1.92 -5.02 -2.84
N ASN A 7 -1.10 -5.28 -3.86
CA ASN A 7 -1.48 -6.17 -4.96
C ASN A 7 -1.84 -7.58 -4.47
N ILE A 8 -1.06 -8.13 -3.54
CA ILE A 8 -1.34 -9.43 -2.89
C ILE A 8 -2.73 -9.47 -2.26
N LEU A 9 -3.13 -8.39 -1.59
CA LEU A 9 -4.42 -8.33 -0.91
C LEU A 9 -5.58 -8.12 -1.88
N PHE A 10 -5.45 -7.21 -2.84
CA PHE A 10 -6.61 -6.66 -3.54
C PHE A 10 -6.66 -6.97 -5.04
N HIS A 11 -5.55 -7.37 -5.67
CA HIS A 11 -5.47 -7.47 -7.14
C HIS A 11 -5.17 -8.90 -7.65
N GLU A 12 -4.76 -9.83 -6.80
CA GLU A 12 -4.38 -11.19 -7.21
C GLU A 12 -5.54 -12.18 -7.37
N LYS A 13 -6.61 -12.03 -6.57
CA LYS A 13 -7.69 -13.02 -6.48
C LYS A 13 -8.96 -12.52 -7.14
N LYS A 14 -9.67 -13.44 -7.79
CA LYS A 14 -10.96 -13.18 -8.43
C LYS A 14 -11.93 -14.32 -8.18
N VAL A 15 -13.21 -13.99 -8.05
CA VAL A 15 -14.34 -14.94 -8.05
C VAL A 15 -15.34 -14.44 -9.08
N ASP A 16 -15.75 -15.30 -10.01
CA ASP A 16 -16.65 -14.93 -11.11
C ASP A 16 -16.21 -13.67 -11.86
N ASN A 17 -14.91 -13.59 -12.16
CA ASN A 17 -14.23 -12.44 -12.78
C ASN A 17 -14.24 -11.12 -11.99
N LYS A 18 -14.80 -11.08 -10.78
CA LYS A 18 -14.71 -9.92 -9.88
C LYS A 18 -13.48 -10.00 -8.99
N PRO A 19 -12.70 -8.91 -8.83
CA PRO A 19 -11.62 -8.88 -7.86
C PRO A 19 -12.18 -9.02 -6.45
N VAL A 20 -11.49 -9.82 -5.64
CA VAL A 20 -11.88 -10.06 -4.23
C VAL A 20 -10.67 -9.89 -3.33
N LEU A 21 -10.92 -9.56 -2.06
CA LEU A 21 -9.92 -9.62 -1.02
C LEU A 21 -9.33 -11.03 -1.01
N ASN A 22 -8.00 -11.11 -0.94
CA ASN A 22 -7.31 -12.38 -0.86
C ASN A 22 -7.83 -13.20 0.34
N PRO A 23 -8.41 -14.39 0.11
CA PRO A 23 -9.08 -15.17 1.16
C PRO A 23 -8.18 -15.54 2.35
N ALA A 24 -6.86 -15.58 2.14
CA ALA A 24 -5.90 -15.81 3.23
C ALA A 24 -5.95 -14.73 4.33
N TYR A 25 -6.45 -13.54 4.00
CA TYR A 25 -6.55 -12.38 4.88
C TYR A 25 -7.99 -11.95 5.09
N GLY A 26 -8.95 -12.87 4.94
CA GLY A 26 -10.41 -12.71 4.71
C GLY A 26 -11.26 -11.82 5.63
N ASP A 27 -10.70 -10.81 6.28
CA ASP A 27 -11.40 -9.71 6.94
C ASP A 27 -10.54 -8.42 6.95
N LYS A 28 -11.17 -7.29 7.30
CA LYS A 28 -10.49 -5.97 7.38
C LYS A 28 -9.31 -6.00 8.35
N GLN A 29 -9.47 -6.60 9.52
CA GLN A 29 -8.45 -6.57 10.57
C GLN A 29 -7.18 -7.28 10.11
N ARG A 30 -7.30 -8.48 9.53
CA ARG A 30 -6.17 -9.24 8.99
C ARG A 30 -5.48 -8.53 7.84
N ALA A 31 -6.24 -7.85 6.97
CA ALA A 31 -5.68 -7.03 5.90
C ALA A 31 -4.86 -5.86 6.46
N VAL A 32 -5.38 -5.15 7.47
CA VAL A 32 -4.67 -4.06 8.16
C VAL A 32 -3.42 -4.58 8.88
N ASP A 33 -3.51 -5.68 9.61
CA ASP A 33 -2.37 -6.27 10.33
C ASP A 33 -1.26 -6.73 9.38
N PHE A 34 -1.65 -7.24 8.20
CA PHE A 34 -0.69 -7.60 7.17
C PHE A 34 0.03 -6.37 6.59
N LEU A 35 -0.71 -5.31 6.26
CA LEU A 35 -0.12 -4.07 5.73
C LEU A 35 0.66 -3.30 6.79
N GLY A 36 0.31 -3.38 8.08
CA GLY A 36 1.00 -2.72 9.20
C GLY A 36 2.45 -3.18 9.43
N LYS A 37 2.88 -4.23 8.72
CA LYS A 37 4.29 -4.67 8.63
C LYS A 37 5.12 -3.83 7.66
N TYR A 38 4.47 -3.08 6.78
CA TYR A 38 5.07 -2.32 5.67
C TYR A 38 4.65 -0.86 5.66
N TYR A 39 3.53 -0.53 6.30
CA TYR A 39 2.94 0.80 6.39
C TYR A 39 2.72 1.17 7.86
N ASP A 40 2.68 2.46 8.16
CA ASP A 40 2.10 2.94 9.40
C ASP A 40 0.65 2.46 9.54
N THR A 41 0.21 2.22 10.77
CA THR A 41 -1.13 1.67 11.03
C THR A 41 -2.25 2.57 10.51
N ALA A 42 -2.11 3.90 10.58
CA ALA A 42 -3.12 4.81 10.04
C ALA A 42 -3.18 4.72 8.50
N LEU A 43 -2.03 4.71 7.84
CA LEU A 43 -1.94 4.57 6.39
C LEU A 43 -2.44 3.19 5.92
N ALA A 44 -2.11 2.12 6.64
CA ALA A 44 -2.62 0.78 6.38
C ALA A 44 -4.15 0.74 6.42
N ASN A 45 -4.78 1.38 7.42
CA ASN A 45 -6.23 1.49 7.48
C ASN A 45 -6.79 2.25 6.29
N GLN A 46 -6.20 3.39 5.92
CA GLN A 46 -6.64 4.16 4.75
C GLN A 46 -6.57 3.34 3.45
N ILE A 47 -5.49 2.56 3.26
CA ILE A 47 -5.34 1.67 2.11
C ILE A 47 -6.45 0.61 2.11
N VAL A 48 -6.67 -0.07 3.23
CA VAL A 48 -7.70 -1.12 3.31
C VAL A 48 -9.10 -0.54 3.07
N ASP A 49 -9.41 0.61 3.66
CA ASP A 49 -10.71 1.27 3.50
C ASP A 49 -10.95 1.82 2.09
N HIS A 50 -9.89 2.19 1.38
CA HIS A 50 -10.00 2.53 -0.04
C HIS A 50 -10.51 1.34 -0.86
N TYR A 51 -9.99 0.13 -0.63
CA TYR A 51 -10.31 -1.05 -1.43
C TYR A 51 -11.55 -1.83 -1.00
N LEU A 52 -11.80 -1.95 0.30
CA LEU A 52 -12.90 -2.78 0.77
C LEU A 52 -14.27 -2.21 0.38
N THR A 53 -15.20 -3.13 0.16
CA THR A 53 -16.60 -2.82 -0.09
C THR A 53 -17.47 -3.70 0.81
N ASP A 54 -18.75 -3.36 0.93
CA ASP A 54 -19.73 -4.19 1.63
C ASP A 54 -20.28 -5.34 0.75
N GLN A 55 -19.82 -5.45 -0.51
CA GLN A 55 -20.30 -6.46 -1.45
C GLN A 55 -19.59 -7.80 -1.24
N LYS A 56 -20.35 -8.90 -1.36
CA LYS A 56 -19.83 -10.26 -1.28
C LYS A 56 -20.15 -11.06 -2.54
N GLN A 57 -19.26 -11.99 -2.89
CA GLN A 57 -19.46 -13.02 -3.89
C GLN A 57 -19.18 -14.37 -3.21
N GLY A 58 -20.24 -15.06 -2.77
CA GLY A 58 -20.10 -16.15 -1.80
C GLY A 58 -19.57 -15.63 -0.47
N GLU A 59 -18.50 -16.26 0.04
CA GLU A 59 -17.82 -15.81 1.27
C GLU A 59 -16.78 -14.71 1.02
N ALA A 60 -16.43 -14.45 -0.23
CA ALA A 60 -15.37 -13.50 -0.59
C ALA A 60 -15.89 -12.06 -0.62
N ILE A 61 -15.11 -11.12 -0.10
CA ILE A 61 -15.40 -9.68 -0.16
C ILE A 61 -14.94 -9.15 -1.52
N VAL A 62 -15.85 -8.54 -2.27
CA VAL A 62 -15.52 -7.86 -3.53
C VAL A 62 -14.78 -6.56 -3.20
N VAL A 63 -13.76 -6.22 -3.99
CA VAL A 63 -12.91 -5.04 -3.76
C VAL A 63 -12.98 -4.06 -4.93
N LYS A 64 -12.73 -2.79 -4.66
CA LYS A 64 -12.60 -1.76 -5.71
C LYS A 64 -11.35 -2.01 -6.56
N THR A 65 -11.39 -1.54 -7.80
CA THR A 65 -10.27 -1.67 -8.76
C THR A 65 -9.39 -0.44 -8.84
N ASP A 66 -9.85 0.70 -8.32
CA ASP A 66 -9.10 1.95 -8.34
C ASP A 66 -7.84 1.79 -7.49
N LYS A 67 -6.66 2.08 -8.06
CA LYS A 67 -5.40 1.97 -7.34
C LYS A 67 -5.32 3.03 -6.25
N PHE A 68 -4.84 2.66 -5.06
CA PHE A 68 -4.56 3.63 -4.01
C PHE A 68 -3.40 4.56 -4.39
N PHE A 69 -2.32 3.99 -4.94
CA PHE A 69 -1.20 4.76 -5.48
C PHE A 69 -1.36 4.96 -6.98
N GLN A 70 -1.55 6.22 -7.38
CA GLN A 70 -1.64 6.61 -8.78
C GLN A 70 -0.90 7.95 -9.00
N PRO A 71 0.25 7.93 -9.70
CA PRO A 71 0.91 6.79 -10.32
C PRO A 71 1.58 5.83 -9.31
N SER A 72 1.98 4.65 -9.78
CA SER A 72 2.56 3.59 -8.94
C SER A 72 4.05 3.82 -8.67
N ILE A 73 4.54 3.54 -7.46
CA ILE A 73 5.97 3.64 -7.18
C ILE A 73 6.77 2.55 -7.88
N ILE A 74 6.16 1.40 -8.19
CA ILE A 74 6.86 0.28 -8.84
C ILE A 74 7.21 0.58 -10.29
N GLU A 75 6.59 1.61 -10.88
CA GLU A 75 6.84 2.09 -12.24
C GLU A 75 7.98 3.13 -12.29
N ASN A 76 8.48 3.56 -11.13
CA ASN A 76 9.58 4.51 -11.02
C ASN A 76 10.94 3.80 -11.01
N LYS A 77 11.90 4.37 -11.74
CA LYS A 77 13.30 3.91 -11.66
C LYS A 77 14.03 4.63 -10.53
N LYS A 78 15.12 4.05 -10.03
CA LYS A 78 15.96 4.69 -9.00
C LYS A 78 16.46 6.08 -9.42
N GLU A 79 16.78 6.26 -10.70
CA GLU A 79 17.21 7.54 -11.29
C GLU A 79 16.11 8.63 -11.26
N ASP A 80 14.84 8.23 -11.12
CA ASP A 80 13.68 9.11 -11.03
C ASP A 80 13.34 9.53 -9.59
N ILE A 81 14.16 9.11 -8.61
CA ILE A 81 13.93 9.37 -7.19
C ILE A 81 14.85 10.46 -6.68
N LYS A 82 14.27 11.53 -6.14
CA LYS A 82 14.99 12.59 -5.44
C LYS A 82 14.84 12.41 -3.94
N PHE A 83 15.94 12.12 -3.25
CA PHE A 83 15.98 12.08 -1.79
C PHE A 83 16.03 13.49 -1.20
N ASP A 84 15.34 13.70 -0.07
CA ASP A 84 15.40 14.93 0.70
C ASP A 84 16.68 14.95 1.56
N ASP A 85 17.36 16.09 1.62
CA ASP A 85 18.61 16.28 2.38
C ASP A 85 18.45 16.06 3.89
N LYS A 86 17.21 16.13 4.41
CA LYS A 86 16.88 15.84 5.81
C LYS A 86 16.79 14.36 6.13
N SER A 87 16.86 13.50 5.11
CA SER A 87 16.88 12.04 5.29
C SER A 87 18.08 11.63 6.15
N ASN A 88 17.87 10.66 7.04
CA ASN A 88 18.88 10.13 7.94
C ASN A 88 18.73 8.59 8.06
N ALA A 89 19.48 7.99 8.99
CA ALA A 89 19.54 6.54 9.14
C ALA A 89 18.21 5.91 9.61
N ASP A 90 17.32 6.69 10.22
CA ASP A 90 16.05 6.20 10.78
C ASP A 90 14.83 6.72 10.02
N GLU A 91 14.98 7.75 9.21
CA GLU A 91 13.89 8.34 8.43
C GLU A 91 14.38 8.79 7.05
N VAL A 92 13.73 8.32 6.00
CA VAL A 92 14.07 8.65 4.62
C VAL A 92 12.87 9.29 3.96
N THR A 93 13.06 10.48 3.41
CA THR A 93 12.05 11.15 2.61
C THR A 93 12.55 11.25 1.17
N PHE A 94 11.70 10.89 0.21
CA PHE A 94 12.02 11.01 -1.20
C PHE A 94 10.80 11.38 -2.02
N THR A 95 11.03 11.97 -3.19
CA THR A 95 10.00 12.35 -4.15
C THR A 95 10.24 11.65 -5.48
N THR A 96 9.19 11.08 -6.07
CA THR A 96 9.23 10.48 -7.41
C THR A 96 9.15 11.55 -8.49
N LYS A 97 9.45 11.21 -9.76
CA LYS A 97 9.26 12.12 -10.91
C LYS A 97 7.82 12.63 -11.06
N ASP A 98 6.85 11.89 -10.52
CA ASP A 98 5.43 12.19 -10.57
C ASP A 98 4.97 13.07 -9.38
N ASN A 99 5.91 13.65 -8.64
CA ASN A 99 5.68 14.52 -7.48
C ASN A 99 4.97 13.82 -6.30
N LEU A 100 5.09 12.49 -6.19
CA LEU A 100 4.69 11.77 -4.98
C LEU A 100 5.84 11.78 -3.98
N THR A 101 5.62 12.35 -2.80
CA THR A 101 6.57 12.35 -1.69
C THR A 101 6.24 11.21 -0.73
N TYR A 102 7.21 10.34 -0.50
CA TYR A 102 7.16 9.23 0.44
C TYR A 102 7.99 9.57 1.67
N VAL A 103 7.43 9.30 2.84
CA VAL A 103 8.15 9.32 4.12
C VAL A 103 8.24 7.88 4.61
N MET A 104 9.45 7.39 4.81
CA MET A 104 9.73 6.06 5.35
C MET A 104 10.44 6.18 6.68
N LYS A 105 10.07 5.34 7.65
CA LYS A 105 10.71 5.30 8.97
C LYS A 105 11.13 3.89 9.34
N LYS A 106 12.27 3.79 10.01
CA LYS A 106 12.81 2.54 10.52
C LYS A 106 11.95 2.03 11.69
N LYS A 107 11.55 0.75 11.62
CA LYS A 107 10.79 0.01 12.63
C LYS A 107 11.49 -1.33 12.85
N GLY A 108 12.31 -1.40 13.90
CA GLY A 108 13.25 -2.51 14.08
C GLY A 108 14.34 -2.47 13.01
N ASP A 109 14.53 -3.56 12.28
CA ASP A 109 15.55 -3.67 11.22
C ASP A 109 15.02 -3.34 9.81
N THR A 110 13.75 -2.96 9.69
CA THR A 110 13.11 -2.66 8.40
C THR A 110 12.61 -1.22 8.34
N PHE A 111 12.38 -0.72 7.12
CA PHE A 111 11.68 0.55 6.90
C PHE A 111 10.21 0.28 6.55
N ILE A 112 9.32 1.10 7.12
CA ILE A 112 7.90 1.14 6.76
C ILE A 112 7.56 2.50 6.15
N VAL A 113 6.53 2.53 5.30
CA VAL A 113 6.00 3.76 4.71
C VAL A 113 5.08 4.42 5.72
N MET A 114 5.47 5.59 6.20
CA MET A 114 4.70 6.38 7.16
C MET A 114 3.62 7.20 6.47
N ASN A 115 3.96 7.79 5.33
CA ASN A 115 3.09 8.72 4.63
C ASN A 115 3.42 8.74 3.14
N VAL A 116 2.42 9.06 2.32
CA VAL A 116 2.55 9.33 0.90
C VAL A 116 1.67 10.51 0.53
N GLU A 117 2.28 11.58 0.04
CA GLU A 117 1.61 12.82 -0.31
C GLU A 117 1.87 13.18 -1.76
N LYS A 118 0.87 13.77 -2.42
CA LYS A 118 1.05 14.37 -3.74
C LYS A 118 1.33 15.86 -3.56
N LYS A 119 2.47 16.33 -4.07
CA LYS A 119 2.81 17.75 -4.12
C LYS A 119 2.18 18.44 -5.33
#